data_AF-A0A2V6AU17-F1
#
_entry.id   AF-A0A2V6AU17-F1
#
_cell.length_a   1.000
_cell.length_b   1.000
_cell.length_c   1.000
_cell.angle_alpha   90.00
_cell.angle_beta   90.00
_cell.angle_gamma   90.00
#
_symmetry.space_group_name_H-M   'P 1'
#
loop_
_entity.id
_entity.type
_entity.pdbx_description
1 polymer ?
#
loop_
_entity_poly.entity_id
_entity_poly.type
_entity_poly.pdbx_seq_one_letter_code
_entity_poly.pdbx_strand_id
1 'polypeptide(L)'
;GDIAGVRLGNGPPIPPFVPPELDVESWRESIAKIRALNPVKLFLPHFGLLADAVPTHLDALEERVIRWSEWFRARIQNGDDEQQLVKAFAEYEMDDLRAGGASEAEALKYEAADPSYMAVPAAIRYWRKHDTVEESKTGSC
;
A
#
# COMPACT_ATOMS: atom_id res chain seq x y z
N GLY A 1 -11.08 -8.11 3.29
CA GLY A 1 -10.24 -8.42 2.11
C GLY A 1 -9.09 -7.45 2.06
N ASP A 2 -8.16 -7.63 1.12
CA ASP A 2 -6.89 -6.89 1.05
C ASP A 2 -7.05 -5.38 0.93
N ILE A 3 -8.21 -4.91 0.42
CA ILE A 3 -8.60 -3.49 0.40
C ILE A 3 -8.54 -2.83 1.79
N ALA A 4 -8.76 -3.59 2.87
CA ALA A 4 -8.67 -3.11 4.25
C ALA A 4 -7.26 -3.28 4.87
N GLY A 5 -6.29 -3.72 4.08
CA GLY A 5 -4.87 -3.80 4.45
C GLY A 5 -4.53 -4.97 5.37
N VAL A 6 -3.22 -5.13 5.57
CA VAL A 6 -2.62 -6.03 6.55
C VAL A 6 -2.29 -5.22 7.80
N ARG A 7 -2.60 -5.75 8.99
CA ARG A 7 -2.26 -5.10 10.25
C ARG A 7 -1.91 -6.11 11.33
N LEU A 8 -0.74 -5.94 11.94
CA LEU A 8 -0.22 -6.74 13.05
C LEU A 8 -0.30 -5.96 14.35
N GLY A 9 -0.96 -6.57 15.35
CA GLY A 9 -1.02 -6.04 16.71
C GLY A 9 -1.49 -4.57 16.74
N ASN A 10 -0.67 -3.73 17.35
CA ASN A 10 -0.92 -2.29 17.43
C ASN A 10 -0.21 -1.48 16.34
N GLY A 11 0.52 -2.12 15.42
CA GLY A 11 1.20 -1.47 14.32
C GLY A 11 0.24 -0.85 13.29
N PRO A 12 0.75 -0.05 12.34
CA PRO A 12 -0.07 0.64 11.35
C PRO A 12 -0.57 -0.32 10.24
N PRO A 13 -1.72 -0.05 9.60
CA PRO A 13 -2.18 -0.87 8.48
C PRO A 13 -1.36 -0.62 7.21
N ILE A 14 -0.89 -1.67 6.54
CA ILE A 14 -0.16 -1.59 5.27
C ILE A 14 -1.00 -2.11 4.10
N PRO A 15 -0.87 -1.51 2.89
CA PRO A 15 -1.44 -2.08 1.70
C PRO A 15 -0.50 -3.17 1.14
N PRO A 16 -0.99 -4.39 0.93
CA PRO A 16 -0.10 -5.47 0.51
C PRO A 16 0.47 -5.32 -0.91
N PHE A 17 -0.18 -4.53 -1.77
CA PHE A 17 0.21 -4.35 -3.18
C PHE A 17 0.46 -5.69 -3.93
N VAL A 18 -0.15 -6.78 -3.43
CA VAL A 18 -0.07 -8.13 -3.98
C VAL A 18 -1.09 -8.35 -5.11
N PRO A 19 -0.91 -9.35 -5.99
CA PRO A 19 -1.73 -9.58 -7.19
C PRO A 19 -3.20 -10.01 -6.90
N PRO A 20 -4.13 -9.86 -7.88
CA PRO A 20 -3.91 -9.44 -9.27
C PRO A 20 -4.05 -7.92 -9.47
N GLU A 21 -3.04 -7.34 -10.14
CA GLU A 21 -2.85 -5.92 -10.51
C GLU A 21 -3.17 -4.85 -9.43
N LEU A 22 -2.14 -4.08 -9.05
CA LEU A 22 -2.32 -2.83 -8.32
C LEU A 22 -3.12 -1.84 -9.19
N ASP A 23 -4.18 -1.29 -8.61
CA ASP A 23 -4.98 -0.18 -9.17
C ASP A 23 -5.35 0.76 -8.02
N VAL A 24 -4.65 1.90 -7.95
CA VAL A 24 -4.71 2.81 -6.79
C VAL A 24 -6.06 3.50 -6.74
N GLU A 25 -6.59 3.92 -7.88
CA GLU A 25 -7.90 4.57 -7.99
C GLU A 25 -9.01 3.62 -7.55
N SER A 26 -9.02 2.40 -8.06
CA SER A 26 -10.01 1.37 -7.69
C SER A 26 -9.90 0.97 -6.22
N TRP A 27 -8.69 0.96 -5.65
CA TRP A 27 -8.48 0.73 -4.22
C TRP A 27 -9.15 1.82 -3.39
N ARG A 28 -8.92 3.09 -3.74
CA ARG A 28 -9.50 4.25 -3.06
C ARG A 28 -11.02 4.29 -3.19
N GLU A 29 -11.56 3.99 -4.37
CA GLU A 29 -12.99 3.84 -4.57
C GLU A 29 -13.58 2.74 -3.68
N SER A 30 -12.85 1.62 -3.53
CA SER A 30 -13.28 0.50 -2.68
C SER A 30 -13.27 0.89 -1.20
N ILE A 31 -12.26 1.63 -0.73
CA ILE A 31 -12.25 2.21 0.62
C ILE A 31 -13.44 3.16 0.81
N ALA A 32 -13.72 4.03 -0.16
CA ALA A 32 -14.87 4.94 -0.10
C ALA A 32 -16.21 4.21 -0.02
N LYS A 33 -16.38 3.12 -0.80
CA LYS A 33 -17.56 2.24 -0.72
C LYS A 33 -17.69 1.61 0.67
N ILE A 34 -16.59 1.14 1.27
CA ILE A 34 -16.60 0.60 2.64
C ILE A 34 -17.01 1.69 3.65
N ARG A 35 -16.45 2.91 3.55
CA ARG A 35 -16.82 4.03 4.43
C ARG A 35 -18.32 4.35 4.33
N ALA A 36 -18.89 4.34 3.13
CA ALA A 36 -20.30 4.64 2.89
C ALA A 36 -21.26 3.62 3.56
N LEU A 37 -20.81 2.39 3.80
CA LEU A 37 -21.57 1.38 4.54
C LEU A 37 -21.60 1.63 6.05
N ASN A 38 -20.81 2.60 6.55
CA ASN A 38 -20.65 2.94 7.97
C ASN A 38 -20.46 1.71 8.89
N PRO A 39 -19.49 0.81 8.59
CA PRO A 39 -19.27 -0.39 9.36
C PRO A 39 -18.75 -0.07 10.77
N VAL A 40 -19.30 -0.76 11.77
CA VAL A 40 -18.85 -0.64 13.17
C VAL A 40 -17.65 -1.57 13.45
N LYS A 41 -17.46 -2.61 12.62
CA LYS A 41 -16.42 -3.63 12.77
C LYS A 41 -15.87 -4.05 11.41
N LEU A 42 -14.57 -4.29 11.33
CA LEU A 42 -13.92 -4.92 10.19
C LEU A 42 -13.18 -6.18 10.63
N PHE A 43 -13.34 -7.26 9.88
CA PHE A 43 -12.51 -8.45 10.00
C PHE A 43 -11.45 -8.38 8.89
N LEU A 44 -10.20 -8.20 9.31
CA LEU A 44 -9.08 -8.11 8.39
C LEU A 44 -8.71 -9.52 7.89
N PRO A 45 -8.16 -9.63 6.66
CA PRO A 45 -7.75 -10.92 6.09
C PRO A 45 -6.76 -11.63 7.00
N HIS A 46 -5.91 -10.85 7.65
CA HIS A 46 -4.98 -11.30 8.65
C HIS A 46 -5.35 -10.73 10.02
N PHE A 47 -5.24 -11.57 11.04
CA PHE A 47 -5.26 -11.18 12.46
C PHE A 47 -6.60 -10.71 13.04
N GLY A 48 -7.70 -10.87 12.29
CA GLY A 48 -9.05 -10.93 12.84
C GLY A 48 -9.75 -9.59 13.00
N LEU A 49 -10.46 -9.40 14.11
CA LEU A 49 -11.29 -8.21 14.34
C LEU A 49 -10.40 -6.99 14.60
N LEU A 50 -10.61 -5.93 13.81
CA LEU A 50 -10.03 -4.62 14.08
C LEU A 50 -10.54 -4.09 15.43
N ALA A 51 -9.61 -3.81 16.34
CA ALA A 51 -9.91 -3.28 17.67
C ALA A 51 -10.20 -1.77 17.67
N ASP A 52 -9.61 -1.04 16.72
CA ASP A 52 -9.73 0.40 16.61
C ASP A 52 -10.98 0.86 15.85
N ALA A 53 -11.24 2.16 15.90
CA ALA A 53 -12.28 2.78 15.09
C ALA A 53 -12.02 2.56 13.59
N VAL A 54 -13.01 1.97 12.90
CA VAL A 54 -12.92 1.67 11.47
C VAL A 54 -12.54 2.89 10.61
N PRO A 55 -13.10 4.11 10.83
CA PRO A 55 -12.72 5.27 10.03
C PRO A 55 -11.23 5.58 10.10
N THR A 56 -10.65 5.60 11.31
CA THR A 56 -9.23 5.89 11.53
C THR A 56 -8.32 4.88 10.83
N HIS A 57 -8.69 3.60 10.87
CA HIS A 57 -7.96 2.55 10.16
C HIS A 57 -8.00 2.73 8.65
N LEU A 58 -9.18 3.03 8.08
CA LEU A 58 -9.34 3.24 6.65
C LEU A 58 -8.63 4.50 6.16
N ASP A 59 -8.60 5.57 6.98
CA ASP A 59 -7.88 6.80 6.67
C ASP A 59 -6.36 6.58 6.64
N ALA A 60 -5.82 5.88 7.64
CA ALA A 60 -4.40 5.54 7.69
C ALA A 60 -3.98 4.62 6.53
N LEU A 61 -4.85 3.72 6.11
CA LEU A 61 -4.58 2.84 4.99
C LEU A 61 -4.64 3.58 3.65
N GLU A 62 -5.67 4.40 3.42
CA GLU A 62 -5.80 5.16 2.16
C GLU A 62 -4.62 6.12 1.99
N GLU A 63 -4.22 6.82 3.05
CA GLU A 63 -3.02 7.67 3.05
C GLU A 63 -1.79 6.88 2.60
N ARG A 64 -1.57 5.70 3.19
CA ARG A 64 -0.42 4.86 2.88
C ARG A 64 -0.45 4.32 1.45
N VAL A 65 -1.62 3.92 0.94
CA VAL A 65 -1.80 3.50 -0.47
C VAL A 65 -1.31 4.60 -1.41
N ILE A 66 -1.72 5.85 -1.18
CA ILE A 66 -1.32 6.99 -2.01
C ILE A 66 0.18 7.23 -1.88
N ARG A 67 0.67 7.35 -0.64
CA ARG A 67 2.06 7.73 -0.37
C ARG A 67 3.06 6.70 -0.87
N TRP A 68 2.80 5.41 -0.68
CA TRP A 68 3.67 4.34 -1.18
C TRP A 68 3.63 4.27 -2.70
N SER A 69 2.45 4.46 -3.32
CA SER A 69 2.35 4.52 -4.77
C SER A 69 3.18 5.67 -5.35
N GLU A 70 3.06 6.89 -4.82
CA GLU A 70 3.84 8.04 -5.27
C GLU A 70 5.34 7.87 -5.02
N TRP A 71 5.72 7.20 -3.93
CA TRP A 71 7.12 6.84 -3.68
C TRP A 71 7.67 5.95 -4.80
N PHE A 72 6.93 4.91 -5.20
CA PHE A 72 7.31 4.06 -6.33
C PHE A 72 7.42 4.86 -7.62
N ARG A 73 6.44 5.73 -7.90
CA ARG A 73 6.43 6.59 -9.09
C ARG A 73 7.72 7.38 -9.20
N ALA A 74 8.09 8.09 -8.14
CA ALA A 74 9.26 8.95 -8.12
C ALA A 74 10.55 8.16 -8.36
N ARG A 75 10.69 6.98 -7.74
CA ARG A 75 11.88 6.12 -7.92
C ARG A 75 11.96 5.57 -9.35
N ILE A 76 10.82 5.13 -9.91
CA ILE A 76 10.74 4.65 -11.31
C ILE A 76 11.11 5.77 -12.29
N GLN A 77 10.62 6.99 -12.09
CA GLN A 77 10.93 8.14 -12.93
C GLN A 77 12.39 8.59 -12.82
N ASN A 78 13.02 8.36 -11.66
CA ASN A 78 14.46 8.56 -11.46
C ASN A 78 15.33 7.46 -12.10
N GLY A 79 14.72 6.42 -12.70
CA GLY A 79 15.41 5.38 -13.44
C GLY A 79 15.88 4.19 -12.60
N ASP A 80 15.36 4.02 -11.38
CA ASP A 80 15.65 2.83 -10.57
C ASP A 80 15.17 1.55 -11.27
N ASP A 81 16.03 0.53 -11.27
CA ASP A 81 15.65 -0.81 -11.71
C ASP A 81 14.91 -1.61 -10.62
N GLU A 82 14.40 -2.79 -10.98
CA GLU A 82 13.62 -3.64 -10.08
C GLU A 82 14.43 -4.08 -8.83
N GLN A 83 15.73 -4.36 -8.96
CA GLN A 83 16.55 -4.78 -7.83
C GLN A 83 16.80 -3.63 -6.86
N GLN A 84 17.03 -2.42 -7.40
CA GLN A 84 17.16 -1.20 -6.62
C GLN A 84 15.86 -0.87 -5.88
N LEU A 85 14.71 -1.02 -6.55
CA LEU A 85 13.39 -0.81 -5.95
C LEU A 85 13.10 -1.82 -4.84
N VAL A 86 13.40 -3.12 -5.03
CA VAL A 86 13.22 -4.13 -3.98
C VAL A 86 13.98 -3.77 -2.72
N LYS A 87 15.26 -3.42 -2.85
CA LYS A 87 16.08 -3.05 -1.69
C LYS A 87 15.57 -1.76 -1.04
N ALA A 88 15.33 -0.72 -1.84
CA ALA A 88 14.92 0.59 -1.34
C ALA A 88 13.53 0.54 -0.70
N PHE A 89 12.62 -0.26 -1.22
CA PHE A 89 11.26 -0.39 -0.69
C PHE A 89 11.26 -1.17 0.62
N ALA A 90 12.03 -2.26 0.73
CA ALA A 90 12.18 -2.98 2.00
C ALA A 90 12.70 -2.06 3.12
N GLU A 91 13.72 -1.23 2.84
CA GLU A 91 14.23 -0.24 3.79
C GLU A 91 13.17 0.81 4.14
N TYR A 92 12.48 1.36 3.13
CA TYR A 92 11.43 2.37 3.30
C TYR A 92 10.22 1.85 4.11
N GLU A 93 9.76 0.63 3.83
CA GLU A 93 8.65 -0.01 4.54
C GLU A 93 9.00 -0.26 6.01
N MET A 94 10.19 -0.81 6.28
CA MET A 94 10.63 -1.02 7.67
C MET A 94 10.68 0.29 8.46
N ASP A 95 11.19 1.36 7.85
CA ASP A 95 11.25 2.67 8.50
C ASP A 95 9.86 3.29 8.68
N ASP A 96 8.95 3.14 7.72
CA ASP A 96 7.55 3.61 7.83
C ASP A 96 6.79 2.86 8.94
N LEU A 97 6.96 1.54 9.04
CA LEU A 97 6.36 0.71 10.07
C LEU A 97 6.84 1.15 11.47
N ARG A 98 8.15 1.36 11.64
CA ARG A 98 8.75 1.84 12.89
C ARG A 98 8.24 3.24 13.25
N ALA A 99 8.20 4.15 12.29
CA ALA A 99 7.66 5.50 12.49
C ALA A 99 6.16 5.47 12.86
N GLY A 100 5.42 4.49 12.34
CA GLY A 100 4.03 4.20 12.71
C GLY A 100 3.85 3.45 14.03
N GLY A 101 4.92 3.25 14.80
CA GLY A 101 4.87 2.67 16.15
C GLY A 101 5.05 1.15 16.23
N ALA A 102 5.36 0.48 15.12
CA ALA A 102 5.72 -0.94 15.16
C ALA A 102 7.09 -1.12 15.82
N SER A 103 7.21 -2.12 16.69
CA SER A 103 8.51 -2.58 17.18
C SER A 103 9.29 -3.29 16.06
N GLU A 104 10.61 -3.45 16.25
CA GLU A 104 11.46 -4.20 15.31
C GLU A 104 10.91 -5.62 15.05
N ALA A 105 10.48 -6.29 16.12
CA ALA A 105 9.92 -7.63 16.03
C ALA A 105 8.57 -7.68 15.30
N GLU A 106 7.80 -6.59 15.30
CA GLU A 106 6.57 -6.48 14.52
C GLU A 106 6.86 -6.15 13.07
N ALA A 107 7.79 -5.23 12.77
CA ALA A 107 8.22 -4.91 11.42
C ALA A 107 8.73 -6.16 10.67
N LEU A 108 9.55 -6.99 11.33
CA LEU A 108 9.99 -8.27 10.75
C LEU A 108 8.85 -9.28 10.52
N LYS A 109 7.78 -9.21 11.32
CA LYS A 109 6.59 -10.05 11.09
C LYS A 109 5.74 -9.52 9.93
N TYR A 110 5.70 -8.21 9.69
CA TYR A 110 5.08 -7.64 8.50
C TYR A 110 5.78 -8.19 7.26
N GLU A 111 7.11 -8.03 7.18
CA GLU A 111 7.91 -8.54 6.05
C GLU A 111 7.75 -10.07 5.86
N ALA A 112 7.61 -10.84 6.95
CA ALA A 112 7.37 -12.28 6.83
C ALA A 112 5.96 -12.64 6.35
N ALA A 113 4.96 -11.83 6.67
CA ALA A 113 3.56 -12.06 6.30
C ALA A 113 3.23 -11.54 4.90
N ASP A 114 3.87 -10.43 4.52
CA ASP A 114 3.66 -9.68 3.30
C ASP A 114 5.01 -9.14 2.81
N PRO A 115 5.82 -9.99 2.15
CA PRO A 115 7.18 -9.62 1.78
C PRO A 115 7.21 -8.43 0.83
N SER A 116 7.91 -7.37 1.22
CA SER A 116 8.03 -6.09 0.51
C SER A 116 8.34 -6.23 -0.99
N TYR A 117 9.18 -7.21 -1.36
CA TYR A 117 9.55 -7.46 -2.75
C TYR A 117 8.35 -7.79 -3.66
N MET A 118 7.24 -8.30 -3.10
CA MET A 118 6.04 -8.65 -3.87
C MET A 118 5.30 -7.42 -4.41
N ALA A 119 5.44 -6.27 -3.75
CA ALA A 119 4.83 -5.01 -4.17
C ALA A 119 5.49 -4.44 -5.43
N VAL A 120 6.80 -4.67 -5.61
CA VAL A 120 7.61 -3.99 -6.63
C VAL A 120 7.14 -4.28 -8.06
N PRO A 121 6.94 -5.55 -8.50
CA PRO A 121 6.49 -5.82 -9.86
C PRO A 121 5.10 -5.23 -10.14
N ALA A 122 4.22 -5.18 -9.14
CA ALA A 122 2.89 -4.60 -9.27
C ALA A 122 2.97 -3.07 -9.47
N ALA A 123 3.76 -2.39 -8.66
CA ALA A 123 3.99 -0.95 -8.77
C ALA A 123 4.63 -0.55 -10.11
N ILE A 124 5.63 -1.30 -10.59
CA ILE A 124 6.26 -1.08 -11.90
C ILE A 124 5.22 -1.18 -13.02
N ARG A 125 4.40 -2.24 -13.03
CA ARG A 125 3.36 -2.42 -14.06
C ARG A 125 2.33 -1.30 -14.04
N TYR A 126 1.86 -0.96 -12.84
CA TYR A 126 0.88 0.12 -12.63
C TYR A 126 1.39 1.45 -13.18
N TRP A 127 2.58 1.90 -12.76
CA TRP A 127 3.10 3.21 -13.16
C TRP A 127 3.51 3.28 -14.63
N ARG A 128 4.08 2.21 -15.21
CA ARG A 128 4.36 2.16 -16.65
C ARG A 128 3.09 2.34 -17.49
N LYS A 129 2.00 1.71 -17.08
CA LYS A 129 0.69 1.84 -17.74
C LYS A 129 0.14 3.27 -17.58
N HIS A 130 0.20 3.84 -16.38
CA HIS A 130 -0.36 5.17 -16.08
C HIS A 130 0.43 6.31 -16.72
N ASP A 131 1.77 6.30 -16.66
CA ASP A 131 2.60 7.35 -17.26
C ASP A 131 2.44 7.36 -18.80
N THR A 132 2.32 6.19 -19.45
CA THR A 132 2.02 6.11 -20.90
C THR A 132 0.68 6.79 -21.24
N VAL A 133 -0.34 6.59 -20.40
CA VAL A 133 -1.66 7.21 -20.59
C VAL A 133 -1.59 8.72 -20.34
N GLU A 134 -0.82 9.16 -19.35
CA GLU A 134 -0.67 10.59 -19.04
C GLU A 134 0.05 11.33 -20.16
N GLU A 135 1.17 10.81 -20.68
CA GLU A 135 1.87 11.38 -21.85
C GLU A 135 0.95 11.53 -23.07
N SER A 136 0.09 10.54 -23.33
CA SER A 136 -0.87 10.58 -24.46
C SER A 136 -1.94 11.68 -24.33
N LYS A 137 -2.27 12.10 -23.11
CA LYS A 137 -3.23 13.20 -22.84
C LYS A 137 -2.57 14.56 -22.97
N THR A 138 -1.30 14.69 -22.56
CA THR A 138 -0.55 15.96 -22.60
C THR A 138 -0.07 16.32 -24.01
N GLY A 139 0.16 15.33 -24.87
CA GLY A 139 0.58 15.52 -26.27
C GLY A 139 -0.54 15.84 -27.28
N SER A 140 -1.79 15.98 -26.84
CA SER A 140 -2.96 16.19 -27.71
C SER A 140 -3.55 17.62 -27.67
N CYS A 141 -2.78 18.62 -27.22
CA CYS A 141 -3.17 20.04 -27.26
C CYS A 141 -2.39 20.84 -28.31
#